data_AF-A0AAW2NFL9-F1
#
_entry.id   AF-A0AAW2NFL9-F1
#
_cell.length_a   1.000
_cell.length_b   1.000
_cell.length_c   1.000
_cell.angle_alpha   90.00
_cell.angle_beta   90.00
_cell.angle_gamma   90.00
#
_symmetry.space_group_name_H-M   'P 1'
#
loop_
_entity.id
_entity.type
_entity.pdbx_description
1 polymer ?
#
loop_
_entity_poly.entity_id
_entity_poly.type
_entity_poly.pdbx_seq_one_letter_code
_entity_poly.pdbx_strand_id
1 'polypeptide(L)'
;MAAIKKSAVLYHYPCPDGAFAALAAHLYFSHSPVATTSPVLFFPNTVYSPLRGIGAVVYSVPELDNDQLLKISLRSISDEDTTPISQEYGGGGHWNASSFMINNAEFQRWKVSLNNSI
;
A
#
# COMPACT_ATOMS: atom_id res chain seq x y z
N MET A 1 -20.17 -7.32 -12.78
CA MET A 1 -19.06 -6.58 -13.41
C MET A 1 -17.75 -7.14 -12.87
N ALA A 2 -16.80 -7.54 -13.73
CA ALA A 2 -15.50 -8.03 -13.29
C ALA A 2 -14.67 -6.87 -12.71
N ALA A 3 -14.08 -7.08 -11.54
CA ALA A 3 -13.24 -6.07 -10.89
C ALA A 3 -12.01 -5.76 -11.76
N ILE A 4 -11.76 -4.48 -12.04
CA ILE A 4 -10.55 -4.02 -12.71
C ILE A 4 -9.37 -4.27 -11.76
N LYS A 5 -8.47 -5.19 -12.13
CA LYS A 5 -7.23 -5.43 -11.38
C LYS A 5 -6.22 -4.35 -11.76
N LYS A 6 -5.86 -3.49 -10.81
CA LYS A 6 -4.75 -2.54 -10.94
C LYS A 6 -3.46 -3.21 -10.49
N SER A 7 -2.43 -3.14 -11.31
CA SER A 7 -1.10 -3.65 -10.99
C SER A 7 -0.18 -2.52 -10.53
N ALA A 8 0.69 -2.83 -9.58
CA ALA A 8 1.76 -1.95 -9.13
C ALA A 8 3.09 -2.72 -9.15
N VAL A 9 4.16 -2.04 -9.54
CA VAL A 9 5.53 -2.57 -9.61
C VAL A 9 6.38 -1.85 -8.58
N LEU A 10 6.85 -2.61 -7.59
CA LEU A 10 7.84 -2.15 -6.62
C LEU A 10 9.22 -2.60 -7.11
N TYR A 11 10.14 -1.67 -7.29
CA TYR A 11 11.49 -1.98 -7.80
C TYR A 11 12.58 -1.42 -6.89
N HIS A 12 13.75 -2.05 -6.89
CA HIS A 12 14.87 -1.63 -6.08
C HIS A 12 15.58 -0.41 -6.69
N TYR A 13 15.80 0.63 -5.89
CA TYR A 13 16.47 1.87 -6.32
C TYR A 13 17.57 2.25 -5.31
N PRO A 14 18.73 2.81 -5.71
CA PRO A 14 19.13 3.29 -7.04
C PRO A 14 19.90 2.29 -7.91
N CYS A 15 19.74 0.97 -7.70
CA CYS A 15 20.48 -0.01 -8.50
C CYS A 15 20.09 0.04 -9.99
N PRO A 16 21.07 0.03 -10.93
CA PRO A 16 20.79 -0.08 -12.36
C PRO A 16 19.89 -1.27 -12.71
N ASP A 17 20.12 -2.44 -12.11
CA ASP A 17 19.35 -3.65 -12.38
C ASP A 17 17.86 -3.46 -12.04
N GLY A 18 17.57 -2.75 -10.95
CA GLY A 18 16.20 -2.45 -10.55
C GLY A 18 15.50 -1.45 -11.48
N ALA A 19 16.23 -0.45 -11.98
CA ALA A 19 15.72 0.49 -12.97
C ALA A 19 15.43 -0.20 -14.32
N PHE A 20 16.32 -1.07 -14.79
CA PHE A 20 16.08 -1.85 -16.02
C PHE A 20 14.95 -2.86 -15.86
N ALA A 21 14.81 -3.49 -14.68
CA ALA A 21 13.66 -4.35 -14.38
C ALA A 21 12.34 -3.57 -14.41
N ALA A 22 12.31 -2.35 -13.85
CA ALA A 22 11.14 -1.48 -13.93
C ALA A 22 10.81 -1.08 -15.38
N LEU A 23 11.82 -0.79 -16.21
CA LEU A 23 11.64 -0.51 -17.63
C LEU A 23 11.10 -1.73 -18.39
N ALA A 24 11.63 -2.92 -18.12
CA ALA A 24 11.16 -4.16 -18.74
C ALA A 24 9.69 -4.43 -18.38
N ALA A 25 9.31 -4.23 -17.11
CA ALA A 25 7.93 -4.31 -16.66
C ALA A 25 7.04 -3.27 -17.36
N HIS A 26 7.51 -2.01 -17.47
CA HIS A 26 6.81 -0.97 -18.22
C HIS A 26 6.56 -1.39 -19.67
N LEU A 27 7.58 -1.87 -20.39
CA LEU A 27 7.42 -2.32 -21.77
C LEU A 27 6.45 -3.51 -21.89
N TYR A 28 6.53 -4.48 -20.97
CA TYR A 28 5.61 -5.62 -20.94
C TYR A 28 4.15 -5.17 -20.77
N PHE A 29 3.88 -4.29 -19.80
CA PHE A 29 2.53 -3.79 -19.56
C PHE A 29 2.06 -2.84 -20.67
N SER A 30 2.93 -2.03 -21.26
CA SER A 30 2.58 -1.12 -22.37
C SER A 30 2.20 -1.86 -23.65
N HIS A 31 2.75 -3.07 -23.89
CA HIS A 31 2.45 -3.88 -25.07
C HIS A 31 1.44 -5.00 -24.82
N SER A 32 0.96 -5.16 -23.58
CA SER A 32 0.00 -6.20 -23.23
C SER A 32 -1.44 -5.77 -23.59
N PRO A 33 -2.17 -6.53 -24.43
CA PRO A 33 -3.57 -6.24 -24.77
C PRO A 33 -4.54 -6.36 -23.57
N VAL A 34 -4.06 -6.83 -22.41
CA VAL A 34 -4.80 -6.94 -21.14
C VAL A 34 -4.61 -5.72 -20.22
N ALA A 35 -3.55 -4.93 -20.43
CA ALA A 35 -3.21 -3.79 -19.56
C ALA A 35 -3.90 -2.47 -19.96
N THR A 36 -4.70 -2.47 -21.02
CA THR A 36 -5.39 -1.32 -21.62
C THR A 36 -6.43 -0.64 -20.72
N THR A 37 -6.69 -1.15 -19.52
CA THR A 37 -7.75 -0.60 -18.65
C THR A 37 -7.22 0.29 -17.51
N SER A 38 -5.92 0.25 -17.18
CA SER A 38 -5.36 1.17 -16.16
C SER A 38 -3.83 1.23 -16.20
N PRO A 39 -3.22 2.42 -16.04
CA PRO A 39 -1.76 2.54 -15.98
C PRO A 39 -1.20 1.79 -14.77
N VAL A 40 -0.13 1.02 -15.00
CA VAL A 40 0.62 0.35 -13.93
C VAL A 40 1.41 1.39 -13.15
N LEU A 41 1.31 1.34 -11.83
CA LEU A 41 2.01 2.27 -10.93
C LEU A 41 3.41 1.74 -10.61
N PHE A 42 4.41 2.60 -10.65
CA PHE A 42 5.79 2.25 -10.33
C PHE A 42 6.21 2.94 -9.04
N PHE A 43 6.70 2.16 -8.08
CA PHE A 43 7.14 2.65 -6.77
C PHE A 43 8.62 2.31 -6.57
N PRO A 44 9.51 3.32 -6.39
CA PRO A 44 10.90 3.07 -6.06
C PRO A 44 11.02 2.65 -4.59
N ASN A 45 11.52 1.44 -4.33
CA ASN A 45 11.97 1.03 -3.01
C ASN A 45 13.45 1.43 -2.85
N THR A 46 13.67 2.59 -2.24
CA THR A 46 15.01 3.18 -2.14
C THR A 46 15.81 2.56 -0.98
N VAL A 47 17.13 2.39 -1.13
CA VAL A 47 17.99 1.93 -0.03
C VAL A 47 18.15 2.97 1.10
N TYR A 48 17.94 4.25 0.81
CA TYR A 48 18.11 5.34 1.78
C TYR A 48 16.82 5.67 2.56
N SER A 49 15.67 5.20 2.08
CA SER A 49 14.38 5.28 2.75
C SER A 49 13.54 4.06 2.30
N PRO A 50 13.93 2.84 2.75
CA PRO A 50 13.23 1.63 2.36
C PRO A 50 11.81 1.64 2.90
N LEU A 51 10.89 1.04 2.14
CA LEU A 51 9.54 0.82 2.66
C LEU A 51 9.63 -0.07 3.91
N ARG A 52 8.99 0.37 5.00
CA ARG A 52 8.86 -0.42 6.22
C ARG A 52 8.12 -1.71 5.87
N GLY A 53 8.62 -2.85 6.37
CA GLY A 53 8.08 -4.19 6.13
C GLY A 53 6.77 -4.46 6.86
N ILE A 54 5.80 -3.56 6.73
CA ILE A 54 4.50 -3.61 7.41
C ILE A 54 3.42 -3.81 6.35
N GLY A 55 2.68 -4.91 6.46
CA GLY A 55 1.46 -5.14 5.72
C GLY A 55 0.25 -4.59 6.46
N ALA A 56 -0.64 -3.90 5.76
CA ALA A 56 -1.93 -3.46 6.30
C ALA A 56 -3.07 -4.18 5.58
N VAL A 57 -3.96 -4.81 6.35
CA VAL A 57 -5.20 -5.39 5.84
C VAL A 57 -6.36 -4.49 6.28
N VAL A 58 -7.11 -3.98 5.31
CA VAL A 58 -8.22 -3.05 5.53
C VAL A 58 -9.54 -3.73 5.17
N TYR A 59 -10.49 -3.75 6.09
CA TYR A 59 -11.81 -4.36 5.89
C TYR A 59 -12.89 -3.60 6.66
N SER A 60 -14.12 -3.58 6.12
CA SER A 60 -15.29 -3.08 6.83
C SER A 60 -15.78 -4.13 7.84
N VAL A 61 -16.30 -3.68 8.98
CA VAL A 61 -16.86 -4.56 10.02
C VAL A 61 -18.36 -4.29 10.11
N PRO A 62 -19.21 -5.13 9.50
CA PRO A 62 -20.66 -4.90 9.47
C PRO A 62 -21.31 -4.90 10.85
N GLU A 63 -20.72 -5.56 11.85
CA GLU A 63 -21.28 -5.65 13.21
C GLU A 63 -21.26 -4.33 14.00
N LEU A 64 -20.58 -3.30 13.49
CA LEU A 64 -20.50 -1.97 14.12
C LEU A 64 -21.61 -1.00 13.67
N ASP A 65 -22.54 -1.44 12.82
CA ASP A 65 -23.67 -0.65 12.27
C ASP A 65 -23.25 0.71 11.69
N ASN A 66 -21.98 0.81 11.28
CA ASN A 66 -21.36 2.00 10.76
C ASN A 66 -20.48 1.64 9.57
N ASP A 67 -21.10 1.62 8.38
CA ASP A 67 -20.47 1.32 7.09
C ASP A 67 -19.32 2.26 6.73
N GLN A 68 -19.13 3.33 7.51
CA GLN A 68 -18.05 4.30 7.30
C GLN A 68 -16.77 3.93 8.04
N LEU A 69 -16.81 2.99 9.00
CA LEU A 69 -15.63 2.57 9.76
C LEU A 69 -14.91 1.40 9.09
N LEU A 70 -13.62 1.60 8.84
CA LEU A 70 -12.71 0.62 8.30
C LEU A 70 -11.78 0.15 9.41
N LYS A 71 -11.71 -1.17 9.61
CA LYS A 71 -10.74 -1.78 10.50
C LYS A 71 -9.45 -2.02 9.74
N ILE A 72 -8.36 -1.51 10.31
CA ILE A 72 -7.02 -1.58 9.74
C ILE A 72 -6.19 -2.46 10.66
N SER A 73 -5.72 -3.56 10.11
CA SER A 73 -4.95 -4.58 10.81
C SER A 73 -3.53 -4.58 10.24
N LEU A 74 -2.58 -4.10 11.04
CA LEU A 74 -1.16 -4.06 10.70
C LEU A 74 -0.47 -5.37 11.09
N ARG A 75 0.42 -5.84 10.23
CA ARG A 75 1.28 -7.01 10.47
C ARG A 75 2.70 -6.68 10.02
N SER A 76 3.67 -6.91 10.89
CA SER A 76 5.09 -6.86 10.54
C SER A 76 5.72 -8.25 10.63
N ILE A 77 6.75 -8.49 9.82
CA ILE A 77 7.43 -9.80 9.72
C ILE A 77 8.70 -9.85 10.58
N SER A 78 9.36 -8.72 10.80
CA SER A 78 10.64 -8.63 11.52
C SER A 78 10.51 -7.77 12.78
N ASP A 79 11.18 -6.61 12.78
CA ASP A 79 11.47 -5.79 13.96
C ASP A 79 10.72 -4.46 13.98
N GLU A 80 9.78 -4.29 13.06
CA GLU A 80 8.98 -3.08 12.97
C GLU A 80 7.84 -3.12 13.97
N ASP A 81 7.93 -2.30 15.01
CA ASP A 81 6.84 -2.12 15.96
C ASP A 81 5.68 -1.36 15.28
N THR A 82 4.56 -2.05 15.15
CA THR A 82 3.33 -1.51 14.58
C THR A 82 2.48 -0.77 15.61
N THR A 83 2.76 -0.96 16.91
CA THR A 83 1.99 -0.39 18.03
C THR A 83 1.94 1.14 18.00
N PRO A 84 3.05 1.88 17.78
CA PRO A 84 3.03 3.35 17.72
C PRO A 84 2.08 3.87 16.65
N ILE A 85 2.00 3.19 15.50
CA ILE A 85 1.08 3.54 14.41
C ILE A 85 -0.36 3.38 14.88
N SER A 86 -0.70 2.23 15.48
CA SER A 86 -2.06 2.01 15.96
C SER A 86 -2.50 2.98 17.06
N GLN A 87 -1.57 3.38 17.94
CA GLN A 87 -1.85 4.29 19.06
C GLN A 87 -2.15 5.72 18.58
N GLU A 88 -1.50 6.17 17.50
CA GLU A 88 -1.77 7.48 16.88
C GLU A 88 -3.24 7.62 16.45
N TYR A 89 -3.84 6.52 15.99
CA TYR A 89 -5.25 6.47 15.57
C TYR A 89 -6.18 5.92 16.66
N GLY A 90 -5.75 5.91 17.93
CA GLY A 90 -6.57 5.49 19.07
C GLY A 90 -6.84 3.98 19.17
N GLY A 91 -6.07 3.16 18.44
CA GLY A 91 -6.09 1.70 18.56
C GLY A 91 -4.97 1.16 19.45
N GLY A 92 -4.57 -0.08 19.20
CA GLY A 92 -3.53 -0.75 19.97
C GLY A 92 -3.23 -2.17 19.47
N GLY A 93 -2.30 -2.83 20.16
CA GLY A 93 -2.00 -4.23 19.90
C GLY A 93 -0.62 -4.64 20.42
N HIS A 94 0.00 -5.55 19.69
CA HIS A 94 1.33 -6.07 19.97
C HIS A 94 2.33 -5.56 18.93
N TRP A 95 3.61 -5.64 19.30
CA TRP A 95 4.80 -5.37 18.46
C TRP A 95 4.60 -5.69 16.97
N ASN A 96 4.24 -6.93 16.65
CA ASN A 96 4.11 -7.43 15.27
C ASN A 96 2.68 -7.42 14.72
N ALA A 97 1.69 -7.09 15.54
CA ALA A 97 0.28 -7.16 15.19
C ALA A 97 -0.52 -6.14 15.98
N SER A 98 -0.88 -5.06 15.33
CA SER A 98 -1.73 -4.02 15.90
C SER A 98 -2.91 -3.72 15.00
N SER A 99 -3.95 -3.10 15.57
CA SER A 99 -5.10 -2.70 14.79
C SER A 99 -5.75 -1.46 15.35
N PHE A 100 -6.42 -0.73 14.47
CA PHE A 100 -7.18 0.46 14.81
C PHE A 100 -8.32 0.62 13.80
N MET A 101 -9.20 1.57 14.07
CA MET A 101 -10.35 1.85 13.22
C MET A 101 -10.33 3.31 12.84
N ILE A 102 -10.46 3.58 11.55
CA ILE A 102 -10.62 4.94 11.01
C ILE A 102 -11.82 4.98 10.10
N ASN A 103 -12.34 6.17 9.85
CA ASN A 103 -13.40 6.33 8.87
C ASN A 103 -12.84 6.32 7.42
N ASN A 104 -13.72 6.10 6.44
CA ASN A 104 -13.35 6.07 5.03
C ASN A 104 -12.72 7.40 4.56
N ALA A 105 -13.17 8.55 5.05
CA ALA A 105 -12.62 9.85 4.65
C ALA A 105 -11.16 10.02 5.08
N GLU A 106 -10.83 9.58 6.28
CA GLU A 106 -9.47 9.54 6.81
C GLU A 106 -8.60 8.54 6.04
N PHE A 107 -9.14 7.36 5.74
CA PHE A 107 -8.45 6.38 4.89
C PHE A 107 -8.12 6.92 3.49
N GLN A 108 -9.00 7.72 2.88
CA GLN A 108 -8.71 8.35 1.58
C GLN A 108 -7.53 9.32 1.65
N ARG A 109 -7.25 9.95 2.80
CA ARG A 109 -6.11 10.88 2.97
C ARG A 109 -4.77 10.17 2.94
N TRP A 110 -4.72 8.89 3.34
CA TRP A 110 -3.49 8.11 3.29
C TRP A 110 -3.06 7.75 1.87
N LYS A 111 -3.97 7.82 0.91
CA LYS A 111 -3.64 7.56 -0.49
C LYS A 111 -2.74 8.68 -0.98
N VAL A 112 -1.48 8.33 -1.28
CA VAL A 112 -0.57 9.23 -1.99
C VAL A 112 -1.22 9.59 -3.32
N SER A 113 -1.59 10.86 -3.47
CA SER A 113 -2.14 11.39 -4.71
C SER A 113 -0.99 11.57 -5.70
N LEU A 114 -1.13 11.11 -6.94
CA LEU A 114 -0.13 11.25 -8.01
C LEU A 114 0.17 12.71 -8.43
N ASN A 115 -0.38 13.69 -7.70
CA ASN A 115 -0.24 15.12 -8.00
C ASN A 115 1.07 15.72 -7.49
N ASN A 116 1.90 14.96 -6.78
CA ASN A 116 3.28 15.35 -6.50
C ASN A 116 4.18 14.82 -7.61
N SER A 117 4.11 15.48 -8.76
CA SER A 117 5.14 15.39 -9.79
C SER A 117 6.47 15.88 -9.19
N ILE A 118 7.43 14.96 -9.08
CA ILE A 118 8.86 15.30 -8.97
C ILE A 118 9.41 15.33 -10.39
#